data_AF-A0A3Q3LJN5-F1
#
_entry.id   AF-A0A3Q3LJN5-F1
#
_cell.length_a   1.000
_cell.length_b   1.000
_cell.length_c   1.000
_cell.angle_alpha   90.00
_cell.angle_beta   90.00
_cell.angle_gamma   90.00
#
_symmetry.space_group_name_H-M   'P 1'
#
loop_
_entity.id
_entity.type
_entity.pdbx_description
1 polymer ?
#
loop_
_entity_poly.entity_id
_entity_poly.type
_entity_poly.pdbx_seq_one_letter_code
_entity_poly.pdbx_strand_id
1 'polypeptide(L)'
;VWPPLKVLGETWGVVSACPFHCVCRNLSESLSTLCADKGLLFVPPHVDRRTVELRLADNFITEVGGNDFVNMTGLVDLTLSRNTIHLIRPMAFADLESLRSLHLDGNRLTTLGPRDLAGLVNLQHLIVNNNQLVKVSTQAFDDFLLTLEDLDLSYNNLRRVPWESIQNMASLHTLNLDHNLIDHIAEGVFGELYKLARLDMTSNRLRTLPPDPLFTGAISPTPYNAVISLNFGGNPLHCNCELLWLRRLIRGDDMETCATPAHLAGRYFWSIPEEEFTCEPPLITRHTHKLWVLEGQRATLKCRAIGDPEPVVHWVSPDDRIIANSSRTSSFSNGTLDILVTVARDDGAYTCIAINAAGEATATVDLKIIPLYLQSRYPVFMQNL
;
A
#
# COMPACT_ATOMS: atom_id res chain seq x y z
N VAL A 1 -55.56 -59.20 -9.00
CA VAL A 1 -54.42 -59.26 -8.06
C VAL A 1 -53.13 -59.15 -8.85
N TRP A 2 -52.66 -57.92 -9.06
CA TRP A 2 -51.30 -57.53 -9.47
C TRP A 2 -51.01 -56.25 -8.66
N PRO A 3 -49.84 -56.11 -8.00
CA PRO A 3 -49.60 -55.01 -7.05
C PRO A 3 -49.24 -53.70 -7.79
N PRO A 4 -49.44 -52.52 -7.19
CA PRO A 4 -48.97 -51.27 -7.78
C PRO A 4 -47.46 -51.10 -7.55
N LEU A 5 -46.80 -50.51 -8.54
CA LEU A 5 -45.38 -50.14 -8.53
C LEU A 5 -45.04 -49.24 -7.34
N LYS A 6 -44.01 -49.62 -6.57
CA LYS A 6 -43.30 -48.73 -5.66
C LYS A 6 -42.44 -47.78 -6.50
N VAL A 7 -42.84 -46.51 -6.57
CA VAL A 7 -41.92 -45.42 -6.90
C VAL A 7 -40.97 -45.26 -5.71
N LEU A 8 -39.68 -45.51 -5.94
CA LEU A 8 -38.60 -45.20 -5.00
C LEU A 8 -38.53 -43.68 -4.85
N GLY A 9 -39.08 -43.17 -3.76
CA GLY A 9 -38.87 -41.79 -3.34
C GLY A 9 -37.45 -41.64 -2.81
N GLU A 10 -36.60 -40.95 -3.55
CA GLU A 10 -35.41 -40.31 -3.01
C GLU A 10 -35.87 -39.28 -1.97
N THR A 11 -35.37 -39.40 -0.75
CA THR A 11 -35.60 -38.43 0.32
C THR A 11 -34.74 -37.20 0.06
N TRP A 12 -35.27 -36.23 -0.68
CA TRP A 12 -34.69 -34.90 -0.79
C TRP A 12 -34.84 -34.19 0.56
N GLY A 13 -33.72 -33.94 1.25
CA GLY A 13 -33.70 -33.13 2.46
C GLY A 13 -34.29 -31.75 2.18
N VAL A 14 -35.36 -31.40 2.88
CA VAL A 14 -36.11 -30.15 2.68
C VAL A 14 -35.21 -28.95 2.97
N VAL A 15 -34.85 -28.19 1.93
CA VAL A 15 -34.29 -26.84 2.06
C VAL A 15 -35.41 -25.94 2.58
N SER A 16 -35.29 -25.39 3.80
CA SER A 16 -36.39 -24.69 4.47
C SER A 16 -36.60 -23.24 4.00
N ALA A 17 -35.58 -22.60 3.41
CA ALA A 17 -35.68 -21.27 2.82
C ALA A 17 -34.72 -21.15 1.63
N CYS A 18 -35.27 -21.02 0.42
CA CYS A 18 -34.51 -20.71 -0.79
C CYS A 18 -35.09 -19.46 -1.45
N PRO A 19 -34.28 -18.44 -1.79
CA PRO A 19 -34.80 -17.26 -2.48
C PRO A 19 -35.41 -17.61 -3.84
N PHE A 20 -36.50 -16.92 -4.22
CA PHE A 20 -37.34 -17.27 -5.37
C PHE A 20 -36.58 -17.39 -6.71
N HIS A 21 -35.58 -16.54 -6.93
CA HIS A 21 -34.77 -16.53 -8.17
C HIS A 21 -33.53 -17.42 -8.08
N CYS A 22 -33.24 -18.01 -6.92
CA CYS A 22 -32.01 -18.74 -6.66
C CYS A 22 -32.22 -20.25 -6.69
N VAL A 23 -31.11 -20.98 -6.81
CA VAL A 23 -31.08 -22.44 -6.76
C VAL A 23 -30.31 -22.87 -5.52
N CYS A 24 -30.97 -23.55 -4.61
CA CYS A 24 -30.35 -24.06 -3.39
C CYS A 24 -30.09 -25.56 -3.52
N ARG A 25 -28.85 -25.99 -3.26
CA ARG A 25 -28.41 -27.39 -3.36
C ARG A 25 -27.88 -27.84 -2.02
N ASN A 26 -28.32 -29.00 -1.54
CA ASN A 26 -27.77 -29.66 -0.37
C ASN A 26 -27.00 -30.90 -0.84
N LEU A 27 -25.69 -30.74 -1.03
CA LEU A 27 -24.81 -31.82 -1.48
C LEU A 27 -23.92 -32.20 -0.32
N SER A 28 -24.01 -33.46 0.13
CA SER A 28 -23.09 -34.03 1.14
C SER A 28 -22.97 -33.18 2.41
N GLU A 29 -24.10 -32.71 2.95
CA GLU A 29 -24.19 -31.85 4.15
C GLU A 29 -23.66 -30.41 3.98
N SER A 30 -23.27 -30.00 2.76
CA SER A 30 -22.96 -28.61 2.42
C SER A 30 -24.13 -27.97 1.67
N LEU A 31 -24.70 -26.91 2.25
CA LEU A 31 -25.80 -26.15 1.64
C LEU A 31 -25.22 -25.01 0.80
N SER A 32 -25.38 -25.08 -0.52
CA SER A 32 -25.01 -24.01 -1.45
C SER A 32 -26.24 -23.23 -1.91
N THR A 33 -26.20 -21.91 -1.84
CA THR A 33 -27.22 -20.99 -2.35
C THR A 33 -26.69 -20.26 -3.58
N LEU A 34 -27.20 -20.62 -4.76
CA LEU A 34 -26.70 -20.14 -6.06
C LEU A 34 -27.66 -19.10 -6.65
N CYS A 35 -27.25 -17.84 -6.65
CA CYS A 35 -28.01 -16.68 -7.08
C CYS A 35 -27.32 -15.90 -8.22
N ALA A 36 -26.43 -16.55 -8.97
CA ALA A 36 -25.68 -15.90 -10.05
C ALA A 36 -26.57 -15.58 -11.27
N ASP A 37 -26.33 -14.43 -11.92
CA ASP A 37 -27.03 -13.98 -13.13
C ASP A 37 -28.57 -13.96 -12.99
N LYS A 38 -29.04 -13.35 -11.90
CA LYS A 38 -30.47 -13.26 -11.56
C LYS A 38 -31.03 -11.84 -11.63
N GLY A 39 -30.22 -10.86 -12.00
CA GLY A 39 -30.61 -9.45 -12.04
C GLY A 39 -30.97 -8.88 -10.66
N LEU A 40 -30.37 -9.40 -9.60
CA LEU A 40 -30.65 -8.97 -8.23
C LEU A 40 -30.14 -7.55 -8.00
N LEU A 41 -30.98 -6.70 -7.38
CA LEU A 41 -30.62 -5.33 -7.00
C LEU A 41 -30.07 -5.24 -5.57
N PHE A 42 -30.32 -6.26 -4.75
CA PHE A 42 -29.93 -6.36 -3.35
C PHE A 42 -29.74 -7.83 -2.96
N VAL A 43 -29.04 -8.07 -1.84
CA VAL A 43 -28.88 -9.42 -1.29
C VAL A 43 -30.25 -9.98 -0.90
N PRO A 44 -30.65 -11.19 -1.36
CA PRO A 44 -31.97 -11.72 -1.05
C PRO A 44 -32.19 -11.91 0.47
N PRO A 45 -33.32 -11.47 1.05
CA PRO A 45 -33.52 -11.47 2.50
C PRO A 45 -33.78 -12.86 3.12
N HIS A 46 -34.11 -13.86 2.29
CA HIS A 46 -34.52 -15.20 2.73
C HIS A 46 -33.52 -16.29 2.35
N VAL A 47 -32.22 -16.00 2.52
CA VAL A 47 -31.16 -17.00 2.40
C VAL A 47 -31.11 -17.85 3.68
N ASP A 48 -31.04 -19.18 3.54
CA ASP A 48 -30.87 -20.08 4.68
C ASP A 48 -29.53 -19.77 5.39
N ARG A 49 -29.58 -19.51 6.69
CA ARG A 49 -28.41 -19.11 7.49
C ARG A 49 -27.39 -20.23 7.69
N ARG A 50 -27.75 -21.47 7.33
CA ARG A 50 -26.85 -22.64 7.30
C ARG A 50 -26.09 -22.77 5.98
N THR A 51 -26.27 -21.83 5.05
CA THR A 51 -25.56 -21.82 3.77
C THR A 51 -24.06 -21.78 4.01
N VAL A 52 -23.33 -22.72 3.38
CA VAL A 52 -21.86 -22.84 3.40
C VAL A 52 -21.24 -22.08 2.22
N GLU A 53 -21.95 -22.03 1.09
CA GLU A 53 -21.48 -21.36 -0.12
C GLU A 53 -22.61 -20.46 -0.67
N LEU A 54 -22.35 -19.15 -0.77
CA LEU A 54 -23.30 -18.18 -1.29
C LEU A 54 -22.72 -17.48 -2.53
N ARG A 55 -23.31 -17.78 -3.70
CA ARG A 55 -22.91 -17.16 -4.97
C ARG A 55 -23.92 -16.12 -5.42
N LEU A 56 -23.51 -14.85 -5.39
CA LEU A 56 -24.29 -13.67 -5.80
C LEU A 56 -23.65 -12.95 -7.00
N ALA A 57 -22.75 -13.63 -7.73
CA ALA A 57 -22.04 -13.05 -8.87
C ALA A 57 -22.96 -12.63 -10.02
N ASP A 58 -22.51 -11.72 -10.88
CA ASP A 58 -23.23 -11.29 -12.09
C ASP A 58 -24.63 -10.74 -11.78
N ASN A 59 -24.72 -9.82 -10.84
CA ASN A 59 -25.96 -9.13 -10.47
C ASN A 59 -25.76 -7.60 -10.49
N PHE A 60 -26.75 -6.87 -9.98
CA PHE A 60 -26.75 -5.41 -9.93
C PHE A 60 -26.83 -4.91 -8.48
N ILE A 61 -26.26 -5.66 -7.53
CA ILE A 61 -26.24 -5.28 -6.12
C ILE A 61 -25.42 -3.99 -6.00
N THR A 62 -25.95 -2.99 -5.29
CA THR A 62 -25.31 -1.66 -5.16
C THR A 62 -24.63 -1.45 -3.82
N GLU A 63 -25.12 -2.08 -2.76
CA GLU A 63 -24.58 -1.98 -1.41
C GLU A 63 -24.72 -3.32 -0.68
N VAL A 64 -23.86 -3.55 0.31
CA VAL A 64 -23.97 -4.69 1.23
C VAL A 64 -23.89 -4.22 2.68
N GLY A 65 -24.72 -4.79 3.55
CA GLY A 65 -24.67 -4.57 4.98
C GLY A 65 -26.00 -4.73 5.70
N GLY A 66 -26.09 -4.20 6.92
CA GLY A 66 -27.30 -4.38 7.73
C GLY A 66 -27.54 -5.85 8.06
N ASN A 67 -28.64 -6.41 7.55
CA ASN A 67 -29.08 -7.78 7.87
C ASN A 67 -28.78 -8.81 6.77
N ASP A 68 -28.03 -8.42 5.74
CA ASP A 68 -27.74 -9.25 4.57
C ASP A 68 -27.11 -10.60 4.99
N PHE A 69 -26.06 -10.55 5.81
CA PHE A 69 -25.25 -11.71 6.20
C PHE A 69 -25.30 -12.08 7.69
N VAL A 70 -26.25 -11.50 8.43
CA VAL A 70 -26.40 -11.74 9.88
C VAL A 70 -26.65 -13.22 10.18
N ASN A 71 -25.99 -13.74 11.22
CA ASN A 71 -26.06 -15.13 11.69
C ASN A 71 -25.65 -16.19 10.65
N MET A 72 -24.87 -15.85 9.63
CA MET A 72 -24.33 -16.81 8.65
C MET A 72 -22.97 -17.38 9.08
N THR A 73 -22.88 -17.86 10.33
CA THR A 73 -21.61 -18.26 10.97
C THR A 73 -20.90 -19.44 10.32
N GLY A 74 -21.64 -20.27 9.55
CA GLY A 74 -21.10 -21.41 8.81
C GLY A 74 -20.74 -21.13 7.34
N LEU A 75 -20.88 -19.87 6.89
CA LEU A 75 -20.55 -19.49 5.52
C LEU A 75 -19.03 -19.54 5.31
N VAL A 76 -18.58 -20.26 4.28
CA VAL A 76 -17.15 -20.48 3.97
C VAL A 76 -16.74 -19.73 2.71
N ASP A 77 -17.61 -19.69 1.70
CA ASP A 77 -17.37 -19.01 0.42
C ASP A 77 -18.50 -18.02 0.12
N LEU A 78 -18.13 -16.76 -0.07
CA LEU A 78 -19.02 -15.68 -0.47
C LEU A 78 -18.51 -15.04 -1.77
N THR A 79 -19.29 -15.21 -2.84
CA THR A 79 -18.99 -14.60 -4.13
C THR A 79 -19.93 -13.44 -4.44
N LEU A 80 -19.41 -12.21 -4.44
CA LEU A 80 -20.10 -10.96 -4.82
C LEU A 80 -19.52 -10.35 -6.12
N SER A 81 -18.75 -11.14 -6.87
CA SER A 81 -18.08 -10.74 -8.11
C SER A 81 -19.02 -10.12 -9.16
N ARG A 82 -18.52 -9.17 -9.94
CA ARG A 82 -19.25 -8.57 -11.09
C ARG A 82 -20.64 -8.06 -10.70
N ASN A 83 -20.66 -7.21 -9.67
CA ASN A 83 -21.84 -6.44 -9.25
C ASN A 83 -21.59 -4.92 -9.43
N THR A 84 -22.46 -4.09 -8.87
CA THR A 84 -22.29 -2.62 -8.86
C THR A 84 -22.05 -2.08 -7.46
N ILE A 85 -21.43 -2.88 -6.59
CA ILE A 85 -21.27 -2.55 -5.17
C ILE A 85 -20.30 -1.37 -5.05
N HIS A 86 -20.80 -0.27 -4.51
CA HIS A 86 -19.99 0.94 -4.25
C HIS A 86 -19.78 1.19 -2.76
N LEU A 87 -20.55 0.52 -1.89
CA LEU A 87 -20.49 0.68 -0.45
C LEU A 87 -20.64 -0.66 0.27
N ILE A 88 -19.70 -0.93 1.18
CA ILE A 88 -19.81 -1.97 2.21
C ILE A 88 -20.08 -1.22 3.52
N ARG A 89 -21.21 -1.50 4.19
CA ARG A 89 -21.45 -0.87 5.49
C ARG A 89 -20.52 -1.48 6.55
N PRO A 90 -20.07 -0.70 7.54
CA PRO A 90 -19.28 -1.22 8.64
C PRO A 90 -19.95 -2.43 9.32
N MET A 91 -19.16 -3.44 9.67
CA MET A 91 -19.61 -4.69 10.30
C MET A 91 -20.56 -5.53 9.42
N ALA A 92 -20.63 -5.30 8.10
CA ALA A 92 -21.47 -6.10 7.19
C ALA A 92 -21.17 -7.60 7.24
N PHE A 93 -19.93 -7.97 7.57
CA PHE A 93 -19.43 -9.35 7.59
C PHE A 93 -19.13 -9.86 9.01
N ALA A 94 -19.62 -9.16 10.05
CA ALA A 94 -19.24 -9.39 11.45
C ALA A 94 -19.46 -10.83 11.94
N ASP A 95 -20.52 -11.48 11.48
CA ASP A 95 -20.90 -12.84 11.91
C ASP A 95 -20.25 -13.94 11.04
N LEU A 96 -19.46 -13.58 10.03
CA LEU A 96 -18.90 -14.52 9.05
C LEU A 96 -17.58 -15.14 9.52
N GLU A 97 -17.56 -15.66 10.75
CA GLU A 97 -16.34 -16.16 11.40
C GLU A 97 -15.69 -17.34 10.66
N SER A 98 -16.47 -18.17 9.97
CA SER A 98 -15.96 -19.33 9.21
C SER A 98 -15.54 -19.01 7.77
N LEU A 99 -15.69 -17.75 7.33
CA LEU A 99 -15.46 -17.38 5.95
C LEU A 99 -13.98 -17.51 5.60
N ARG A 100 -13.70 -18.21 4.51
CA ARG A 100 -12.34 -18.45 4.00
C ARG A 100 -12.10 -17.72 2.69
N SER A 101 -13.11 -17.61 1.84
CA SER A 101 -13.00 -16.95 0.55
C SER A 101 -14.04 -15.84 0.41
N LEU A 102 -13.56 -14.64 0.11
CA LEU A 102 -14.41 -13.49 -0.19
C LEU A 102 -14.01 -12.90 -1.54
N HIS A 103 -14.95 -12.97 -2.49
CA HIS A 103 -14.79 -12.37 -3.81
C HIS A 103 -15.65 -11.12 -3.94
N LEU A 104 -14.98 -9.98 -4.13
CA LEU A 104 -15.56 -8.65 -4.35
C LEU A 104 -15.08 -8.07 -5.69
N ASP A 105 -14.50 -8.89 -6.57
CA ASP A 105 -13.93 -8.46 -7.84
C ASP A 105 -14.97 -7.89 -8.82
N GLY A 106 -14.54 -6.97 -9.68
CA GLY A 106 -15.41 -6.39 -10.70
C GLY A 106 -16.57 -5.57 -10.13
N ASN A 107 -16.33 -4.82 -9.04
CA ASN A 107 -17.30 -3.94 -8.40
C ASN A 107 -16.91 -2.46 -8.57
N ARG A 108 -17.53 -1.56 -7.79
CA ARG A 108 -17.32 -0.10 -7.85
C ARG A 108 -16.82 0.47 -6.51
N LEU A 109 -16.12 -0.33 -5.71
CA LEU A 109 -15.60 0.10 -4.42
C LEU A 109 -14.52 1.17 -4.62
N THR A 110 -14.63 2.27 -3.89
CA THR A 110 -13.66 3.38 -3.93
C THR A 110 -12.71 3.38 -2.73
N THR A 111 -13.13 2.79 -1.62
CA THR A 111 -12.36 2.73 -0.37
C THR A 111 -12.69 1.46 0.40
N LEU A 112 -11.73 0.97 1.21
CA LEU A 112 -11.98 0.01 2.29
C LEU A 112 -11.70 0.67 3.63
N GLY A 113 -12.74 0.84 4.42
CA GLY A 113 -12.73 1.41 5.76
C GLY A 113 -12.27 0.43 6.84
N PRO A 114 -12.01 0.92 8.07
CA PRO A 114 -11.43 0.13 9.15
C PRO A 114 -12.34 -0.99 9.70
N ARG A 115 -13.64 -0.96 9.38
CA ARG A 115 -14.62 -1.93 9.88
C ARG A 115 -15.43 -2.59 8.76
N ASP A 116 -15.06 -2.36 7.51
CA ASP A 116 -15.82 -2.86 6.36
C ASP A 116 -15.64 -4.37 6.22
N LEU A 117 -14.47 -4.89 6.60
CA LEU A 117 -14.09 -6.32 6.57
C LEU A 117 -13.96 -6.94 7.96
N ALA A 118 -14.53 -6.29 8.99
CA ALA A 118 -14.43 -6.76 10.37
C ALA A 118 -15.23 -8.06 10.58
N GLY A 119 -14.70 -8.98 11.39
CA GLY A 119 -15.27 -10.29 11.73
C GLY A 119 -14.69 -11.46 10.92
N LEU A 120 -13.89 -11.19 9.89
CA LEU A 120 -13.38 -12.19 8.94
C LEU A 120 -12.13 -12.94 9.45
N VAL A 121 -12.17 -13.47 10.68
CA VAL A 121 -10.98 -13.98 11.40
C VAL A 121 -10.29 -15.19 10.75
N ASN A 122 -11.00 -15.98 9.94
CA ASN A 122 -10.47 -17.17 9.25
C ASN A 122 -10.27 -16.97 7.74
N LEU A 123 -10.26 -15.72 7.27
CA LEU A 123 -10.17 -15.43 5.85
C LEU A 123 -8.82 -15.85 5.28
N GLN A 124 -8.85 -16.57 4.16
CA GLN A 124 -7.67 -17.08 3.46
C GLN A 124 -7.50 -16.40 2.09
N HIS A 125 -8.59 -16.11 1.39
CA HIS A 125 -8.56 -15.50 0.06
C HIS A 125 -9.42 -14.24 0.06
N LEU A 126 -8.79 -13.10 -0.23
CA LEU A 126 -9.46 -11.82 -0.41
C LEU A 126 -9.22 -11.30 -1.83
N ILE A 127 -10.27 -11.35 -2.64
CA ILE A 127 -10.21 -11.03 -4.06
C ILE A 127 -11.00 -9.74 -4.30
N VAL A 128 -10.29 -8.61 -4.42
CA VAL A 128 -10.88 -7.25 -4.55
C VAL A 128 -10.40 -6.55 -5.83
N ASN A 129 -9.91 -7.31 -6.80
CA ASN A 129 -9.43 -6.78 -8.07
C ASN A 129 -10.53 -6.14 -8.92
N ASN A 130 -10.15 -5.36 -9.93
CA ASN A 130 -11.08 -4.70 -10.85
C ASN A 130 -12.14 -3.85 -10.10
N ASN A 131 -11.67 -3.04 -9.15
CA ASN A 131 -12.45 -2.06 -8.43
C ASN A 131 -11.92 -0.65 -8.72
N GLN A 132 -12.33 0.34 -7.93
CA GLN A 132 -11.89 1.74 -8.08
C GLN A 132 -11.19 2.23 -6.81
N LEU A 133 -10.57 1.32 -6.04
CA LEU A 133 -10.02 1.62 -4.73
C LEU A 133 -8.90 2.67 -4.84
N VAL A 134 -9.07 3.80 -4.16
CA VAL A 134 -8.06 4.86 -4.04
C VAL A 134 -7.30 4.73 -2.71
N LYS A 135 -7.95 4.16 -1.69
CA LYS A 135 -7.41 4.01 -0.34
C LYS A 135 -7.94 2.76 0.35
N VAL A 136 -7.03 2.07 1.04
CA VAL A 136 -7.35 1.00 1.99
C VAL A 136 -6.85 1.43 3.37
N SER A 137 -7.71 1.35 4.38
CA SER A 137 -7.33 1.60 5.78
C SER A 137 -6.40 0.50 6.27
N THR A 138 -5.38 0.83 7.09
CA THR A 138 -4.49 -0.18 7.71
C THR A 138 -5.27 -1.17 8.56
N GLN A 139 -6.24 -0.67 9.32
CA GLN A 139 -7.12 -1.45 10.19
C GLN A 139 -8.08 -2.39 9.44
N ALA A 140 -8.23 -2.24 8.12
CA ALA A 140 -9.17 -3.07 7.36
C ALA A 140 -8.74 -4.54 7.30
N PHE A 141 -7.47 -4.85 7.60
CA PHE A 141 -6.88 -6.19 7.49
C PHE A 141 -6.55 -6.83 8.85
N ASP A 142 -6.79 -6.13 9.97
CA ASP A 142 -6.31 -6.53 11.30
C ASP A 142 -6.82 -7.91 11.74
N ASP A 143 -8.03 -8.29 11.34
CA ASP A 143 -8.67 -9.53 11.79
C ASP A 143 -8.09 -10.81 11.16
N PHE A 144 -7.42 -10.71 10.00
CA PHE A 144 -6.95 -11.86 9.21
C PHE A 144 -5.47 -11.81 8.84
N LEU A 145 -4.66 -11.05 9.59
CA LEU A 145 -3.22 -10.96 9.36
C LEU A 145 -2.54 -12.33 9.37
N LEU A 146 -2.95 -13.25 10.24
CA LEU A 146 -2.28 -14.55 10.39
C LEU A 146 -2.82 -15.64 9.45
N THR A 147 -3.98 -15.42 8.85
CA THR A 147 -4.75 -16.43 8.11
C THR A 147 -4.75 -16.20 6.60
N LEU A 148 -4.58 -14.96 6.14
CA LEU A 148 -4.63 -14.64 4.73
C LEU A 148 -3.48 -15.28 3.94
N GLU A 149 -3.84 -15.97 2.85
CA GLU A 149 -2.93 -16.68 1.96
C GLU A 149 -2.85 -15.99 0.59
N ASP A 150 -3.97 -15.48 0.06
CA ASP A 150 -4.00 -14.78 -1.23
C ASP A 150 -4.71 -13.44 -1.11
N LEU A 151 -4.02 -12.37 -1.52
CA LEU A 151 -4.55 -11.02 -1.60
C LEU A 151 -4.45 -10.48 -3.02
N ASP A 152 -5.59 -10.23 -3.64
CA ASP A 152 -5.65 -9.63 -4.98
C ASP A 152 -6.27 -8.23 -4.95
N LEU A 153 -5.42 -7.23 -5.10
CA LEU A 153 -5.75 -5.80 -5.20
C LEU A 153 -5.54 -5.25 -6.61
N SER A 154 -5.36 -6.11 -7.61
CA SER A 154 -5.05 -5.69 -8.98
C SER A 154 -6.15 -4.84 -9.63
N TYR A 155 -5.81 -4.07 -10.67
CA TYR A 155 -6.75 -3.21 -11.39
C TYR A 155 -7.55 -2.29 -10.46
N ASN A 156 -6.84 -1.48 -9.68
CA ASN A 156 -7.39 -0.47 -8.79
C ASN A 156 -6.67 0.88 -8.98
N ASN A 157 -6.99 1.88 -8.17
CA ASN A 157 -6.41 3.23 -8.25
C ASN A 157 -5.49 3.54 -7.06
N LEU A 158 -4.87 2.52 -6.47
CA LEU A 158 -4.09 2.66 -5.24
C LEU A 158 -2.77 3.37 -5.54
N ARG A 159 -2.54 4.50 -4.86
CA ARG A 159 -1.20 5.15 -4.84
C ARG A 159 -0.30 4.59 -3.76
N ARG A 160 -0.89 4.09 -2.67
CA ARG A 160 -0.19 3.49 -1.54
C ARG A 160 -1.00 2.31 -1.03
N VAL A 161 -0.29 1.33 -0.50
CA VAL A 161 -0.85 0.12 0.09
C VAL A 161 -0.54 0.14 1.60
N PRO A 162 -1.38 -0.43 2.48
CA PRO A 162 -1.11 -0.52 3.92
C PRO A 162 0.01 -1.54 4.22
N TRP A 163 1.25 -1.16 3.91
CA TRP A 163 2.44 -2.00 4.11
C TRP A 163 2.60 -2.45 5.57
N GLU A 164 2.19 -1.61 6.54
CA GLU A 164 2.24 -1.94 7.97
C GLU A 164 1.41 -3.16 8.34
N SER A 165 0.29 -3.38 7.64
CA SER A 165 -0.56 -4.56 7.83
C SER A 165 -0.02 -5.73 7.00
N ILE A 166 0.33 -5.49 5.74
CA ILE A 166 0.80 -6.54 4.82
C ILE A 166 2.07 -7.22 5.34
N GLN A 167 3.03 -6.49 5.90
CA GLN A 167 4.27 -7.08 6.43
C GLN A 167 4.01 -8.12 7.53
N ASN A 168 2.87 -8.06 8.21
CA ASN A 168 2.50 -8.99 9.28
C ASN A 168 1.77 -10.23 8.75
N MET A 169 1.57 -10.36 7.43
CA MET A 169 0.84 -11.45 6.80
C MET A 169 1.70 -12.72 6.63
N ALA A 170 2.03 -13.38 7.73
CA ALA A 170 2.95 -14.51 7.78
C ALA A 170 2.52 -15.74 6.95
N SER A 171 1.23 -15.84 6.59
CA SER A 171 0.68 -16.92 5.76
C SER A 171 0.54 -16.57 4.28
N LEU A 172 0.90 -15.35 3.86
CA LEU A 172 0.68 -14.87 2.51
C LEU A 172 1.56 -15.60 1.49
N HIS A 173 0.93 -16.20 0.49
CA HIS A 173 1.55 -16.90 -0.64
C HIS A 173 1.52 -16.06 -1.91
N THR A 174 0.41 -15.37 -2.17
CA THR A 174 0.22 -14.56 -3.37
C THR A 174 -0.18 -13.13 -2.99
N LEU A 175 0.59 -12.16 -3.47
CA LEU A 175 0.23 -10.75 -3.40
C LEU A 175 0.17 -10.18 -4.82
N ASN A 176 -1.03 -9.81 -5.26
CA ASN A 176 -1.24 -9.18 -6.55
C ASN A 176 -1.59 -7.69 -6.38
N LEU A 177 -0.74 -6.84 -6.94
CA LEU A 177 -0.84 -5.38 -6.94
C LEU A 177 -0.80 -4.80 -8.36
N ASP A 178 -0.95 -5.64 -9.38
CA ASP A 178 -0.83 -5.21 -10.78
C ASP A 178 -1.85 -4.12 -11.17
N HIS A 179 -1.53 -3.30 -12.17
CA HIS A 179 -2.41 -2.25 -12.69
C HIS A 179 -2.96 -1.32 -11.59
N ASN A 180 -2.06 -0.71 -10.83
CA ASN A 180 -2.36 0.30 -9.83
C ASN A 180 -1.54 1.59 -10.09
N LEU A 181 -1.50 2.51 -9.12
CA LEU A 181 -0.76 3.77 -9.19
C LEU A 181 0.34 3.84 -8.12
N ILE A 182 0.84 2.69 -7.65
CA ILE A 182 1.78 2.61 -6.53
C ILE A 182 3.11 3.20 -6.95
N ASP A 183 3.58 4.20 -6.21
CA ASP A 183 4.83 4.93 -6.50
C ASP A 183 5.97 4.63 -5.52
N HIS A 184 5.66 4.00 -4.39
CA HIS A 184 6.61 3.73 -3.31
C HIS A 184 6.28 2.43 -2.55
N ILE A 185 7.32 1.65 -2.28
CA ILE A 185 7.29 0.46 -1.42
C ILE A 185 8.15 0.77 -0.19
N ALA A 186 7.63 0.53 1.01
CA ALA A 186 8.42 0.75 2.22
C ALA A 186 9.55 -0.29 2.34
N GLU A 187 10.68 0.11 2.93
CA GLU A 187 11.83 -0.77 3.10
C GLU A 187 11.54 -1.88 4.11
N GLY A 188 12.04 -3.09 3.84
CA GLY A 188 11.92 -4.24 4.74
C GLY A 188 10.53 -4.86 4.86
N VAL A 189 9.55 -4.42 4.07
CA VAL A 189 8.15 -4.88 4.19
C VAL A 189 7.93 -6.34 3.82
N PHE A 190 8.84 -6.96 3.07
CA PHE A 190 8.71 -8.36 2.65
C PHE A 190 9.55 -9.32 3.50
N GLY A 191 10.35 -8.81 4.45
CA GLY A 191 11.28 -9.62 5.24
C GLY A 191 10.62 -10.72 6.07
N GLU A 192 9.38 -10.51 6.52
CA GLU A 192 8.61 -11.47 7.32
C GLU A 192 7.65 -12.35 6.47
N LEU A 193 7.60 -12.14 5.16
CA LEU A 193 6.71 -12.87 4.25
C LEU A 193 7.35 -14.15 3.71
N TYR A 194 7.75 -15.03 4.63
CA TYR A 194 8.54 -16.24 4.31
C TYR A 194 7.80 -17.29 3.45
N LYS A 195 6.47 -17.21 3.33
CA LYS A 195 5.67 -18.07 2.44
C LYS A 195 5.38 -17.46 1.07
N LEU A 196 5.76 -16.20 0.84
CA LEU A 196 5.40 -15.48 -0.37
C LEU A 196 6.10 -16.11 -1.58
N ALA A 197 5.29 -16.66 -2.48
CA ALA A 197 5.75 -17.33 -3.69
C ALA A 197 5.58 -16.44 -4.93
N ARG A 198 4.58 -15.54 -4.92
CA ARG A 198 4.26 -14.66 -6.03
C ARG A 198 3.98 -13.24 -5.56
N LEU A 199 4.69 -12.29 -6.17
CA LEU A 199 4.48 -10.86 -6.04
C LEU A 199 4.38 -10.24 -7.43
N ASP A 200 3.19 -9.76 -7.78
CA ASP A 200 2.98 -9.05 -9.04
C ASP A 200 2.75 -7.57 -8.78
N MET A 201 3.62 -6.73 -9.32
CA MET A 201 3.59 -5.28 -9.23
C MET A 201 3.62 -4.64 -10.63
N THR A 202 3.23 -5.39 -11.66
CA THR A 202 3.24 -4.90 -13.03
C THR A 202 2.33 -3.68 -13.20
N SER A 203 2.63 -2.82 -14.19
CA SER A 203 1.80 -1.65 -14.52
C SER A 203 1.50 -0.74 -13.33
N ASN A 204 2.54 -0.34 -12.58
CA ASN A 204 2.45 0.61 -11.47
C ASN A 204 3.24 1.91 -11.79
N ARG A 205 3.53 2.73 -10.76
CA ARG A 205 4.32 3.97 -10.85
C ARG A 205 5.65 3.86 -10.12
N LEU A 206 6.15 2.65 -9.91
CA LEU A 206 7.39 2.40 -9.19
C LEU A 206 8.58 2.96 -9.97
N ARG A 207 9.39 3.77 -9.29
CA ARG A 207 10.67 4.26 -9.83
C ARG A 207 11.83 3.39 -9.39
N THR A 208 11.79 2.89 -8.17
CA THR A 208 12.82 2.03 -7.60
C THR A 208 12.18 0.92 -6.77
N LEU A 209 12.97 -0.07 -6.40
CA LEU A 209 12.59 -1.21 -5.57
C LEU A 209 13.60 -1.33 -4.43
N PRO A 210 13.15 -1.34 -3.17
CA PRO A 210 14.06 -1.51 -2.05
C PRO A 210 14.69 -2.92 -2.10
N PRO A 211 15.99 -3.06 -1.78
CA PRO A 211 16.61 -4.37 -1.60
C PRO A 211 15.88 -5.14 -0.50
N ASP A 212 15.50 -6.38 -0.78
CA ASP A 212 14.86 -7.25 0.21
C ASP A 212 15.49 -8.64 0.16
N PRO A 213 15.80 -9.27 1.32
CA PRO A 213 16.37 -10.61 1.34
C PRO A 213 15.47 -11.68 0.70
N LEU A 214 14.16 -11.44 0.61
CA LEU A 214 13.22 -12.31 -0.09
C LEU A 214 13.57 -12.47 -1.57
N PHE A 215 14.05 -11.40 -2.22
CA PHE A 215 14.40 -11.41 -3.65
C PHE A 215 15.80 -11.96 -3.93
N THR A 216 16.71 -11.90 -2.94
CA THR A 216 18.09 -12.37 -3.09
C THR A 216 18.27 -13.85 -2.72
N GLY A 217 17.21 -14.51 -2.24
CA GLY A 217 17.23 -15.94 -1.88
C GLY A 217 17.94 -16.26 -0.57
N ALA A 218 18.22 -15.24 0.26
CA ALA A 218 18.95 -15.41 1.53
C ALA A 218 18.11 -16.05 2.65
N ILE A 219 16.78 -16.13 2.50
CA ILE A 219 15.83 -16.64 3.52
C ILE A 219 15.17 -17.98 3.12
N SER A 220 15.85 -18.90 2.43
CA SER A 220 15.28 -20.25 2.24
C SER A 220 15.82 -21.25 3.28
N PRO A 221 15.13 -21.49 4.42
CA PRO A 221 15.47 -22.55 5.37
C PRO A 221 15.11 -23.95 4.86
N THR A 222 14.48 -24.07 3.68
CA THR A 222 14.13 -25.35 3.06
C THR A 222 15.08 -25.69 1.91
N PRO A 223 15.38 -26.98 1.69
CA PRO A 223 16.31 -27.46 0.65
C PRO A 223 15.78 -27.31 -0.79
N TYR A 224 14.60 -26.70 -0.96
CA TYR A 224 14.06 -26.33 -2.25
C TYR A 224 14.13 -24.80 -2.37
N ASN A 225 15.01 -24.32 -3.24
CA ASN A 225 15.11 -22.91 -3.60
C ASN A 225 13.74 -22.42 -4.11
N ALA A 226 12.89 -21.89 -3.22
CA ALA A 226 11.64 -21.26 -3.63
C ALA A 226 12.00 -19.89 -4.22
N VAL A 227 12.27 -19.88 -5.53
CA VAL A 227 12.48 -18.64 -6.27
C VAL A 227 11.15 -17.90 -6.30
N ILE A 228 11.08 -16.75 -5.63
CA ILE A 228 9.91 -15.88 -5.70
C ILE A 228 9.68 -15.41 -7.15
N SER A 229 8.43 -15.57 -7.60
CA SER A 229 7.95 -14.97 -8.85
C SER A 229 7.64 -13.51 -8.60
N LEU A 230 8.62 -12.65 -8.86
CA LEU A 230 8.52 -11.20 -8.84
C LEU A 230 8.32 -10.68 -10.27
N ASN A 231 7.21 -9.99 -10.51
CA ASN A 231 6.91 -9.30 -11.76
C ASN A 231 6.82 -7.79 -11.50
N PHE A 232 7.59 -6.98 -12.23
CA PHE A 232 7.62 -5.51 -12.06
C PHE A 232 7.65 -4.74 -13.38
N GLY A 233 7.34 -5.39 -14.50
CA GLY A 233 7.21 -4.75 -15.81
C GLY A 233 6.16 -3.65 -15.87
N GLY A 234 6.24 -2.76 -16.85
CA GLY A 234 5.29 -1.65 -16.99
C GLY A 234 5.41 -0.53 -15.93
N ASN A 235 6.50 -0.51 -15.17
CA ASN A 235 6.81 0.56 -14.22
C ASN A 235 7.78 1.60 -14.83
N PRO A 236 7.67 2.90 -14.47
CA PRO A 236 8.58 3.95 -14.91
C PRO A 236 9.91 3.91 -14.13
N LEU A 237 10.68 2.84 -14.30
CA LEU A 237 11.90 2.57 -13.54
C LEU A 237 12.94 3.68 -13.73
N HIS A 238 13.54 4.10 -12.61
CA HIS A 238 14.70 4.98 -12.56
C HIS A 238 15.96 4.13 -12.37
N CYS A 239 16.61 3.82 -13.48
CA CYS A 239 17.74 2.91 -13.55
C CYS A 239 19.04 3.59 -13.17
N ASN A 240 19.23 3.85 -11.88
CA ASN A 240 20.47 4.31 -11.28
C ASN A 240 21.05 3.19 -10.38
N CYS A 241 22.04 3.51 -9.56
CA CYS A 241 22.67 2.53 -8.67
C CYS A 241 21.71 1.89 -7.64
N GLU A 242 20.54 2.48 -7.33
CA GLU A 242 19.58 1.89 -6.41
C GLU A 242 18.95 0.61 -6.96
N LEU A 243 18.91 0.44 -8.28
CA LEU A 243 18.40 -0.78 -8.93
C LEU A 243 19.53 -1.76 -9.32
N LEU A 244 20.79 -1.45 -9.00
CA LEU A 244 21.93 -2.30 -9.34
C LEU A 244 21.84 -3.69 -8.68
N TRP A 245 21.31 -3.76 -7.46
CA TRP A 245 21.11 -5.05 -6.78
C TRP A 245 20.12 -5.94 -7.54
N LEU A 246 19.05 -5.35 -8.09
CA LEU A 246 18.03 -6.04 -8.85
C LEU A 246 18.61 -6.50 -10.20
N ARG A 247 19.41 -5.65 -10.83
CA ARG A 247 20.10 -5.98 -12.08
C ARG A 247 21.04 -7.18 -11.94
N ARG A 248 21.65 -7.38 -10.77
CA ARG A 248 22.53 -8.53 -10.49
C ARG A 248 21.81 -9.86 -10.33
N LEU A 249 20.47 -9.86 -10.24
CA LEU A 249 19.70 -11.09 -10.18
C LEU A 249 19.65 -11.78 -11.54
N ILE A 250 19.59 -13.12 -11.53
CA ILE A 250 19.34 -13.93 -12.73
C ILE A 250 17.83 -14.15 -12.83
N ARG A 251 17.16 -13.41 -13.72
CA ARG A 251 15.72 -13.52 -13.96
C ARG A 251 15.41 -13.64 -15.45
N GLY A 252 14.20 -14.11 -15.77
CA GLY A 252 13.67 -14.04 -17.13
C GLY A 252 13.43 -12.59 -17.53
N ASP A 253 13.54 -12.29 -18.83
CA ASP A 253 13.29 -10.95 -19.37
C ASP A 253 11.78 -10.79 -19.63
N ASP A 254 11.11 -9.99 -18.81
CA ASP A 254 9.69 -9.64 -18.93
C ASP A 254 9.50 -8.26 -19.60
N MET A 255 10.49 -7.82 -20.39
CA MET A 255 10.50 -6.55 -21.13
C MET A 255 10.38 -5.30 -20.25
N GLU A 256 10.92 -5.35 -19.04
CA GLU A 256 11.00 -4.21 -18.15
C GLU A 256 11.84 -3.10 -18.79
N THR A 257 11.43 -1.84 -18.65
CA THR A 257 12.01 -0.73 -19.39
C THR A 257 12.37 0.42 -18.45
N CYS A 258 13.54 1.00 -18.64
CA CYS A 258 13.97 2.18 -17.90
C CYS A 258 13.26 3.43 -18.45
N ALA A 259 12.67 4.25 -17.57
CA ALA A 259 12.11 5.54 -17.91
C ALA A 259 13.11 6.68 -17.71
N THR A 260 13.95 6.58 -16.69
CA THR A 260 15.03 7.53 -16.36
C THR A 260 16.27 6.76 -15.92
N PRO A 261 17.47 7.37 -15.92
CA PRO A 261 17.83 8.68 -16.46
C PRO A 261 17.71 8.76 -17.99
N ALA A 262 17.82 9.97 -18.56
CA ALA A 262 17.55 10.22 -19.99
C ALA A 262 18.42 9.39 -20.96
N HIS A 263 19.63 9.01 -20.55
CA HIS A 263 20.53 8.18 -21.38
C HIS A 263 20.14 6.69 -21.39
N LEU A 264 19.34 6.23 -20.42
CA LEU A 264 18.79 4.86 -20.34
C LEU A 264 17.31 4.78 -20.72
N ALA A 265 16.66 5.92 -20.90
CA ALA A 265 15.23 5.99 -21.19
C ALA A 265 14.86 5.17 -22.45
N GLY A 266 13.89 4.27 -22.31
CA GLY A 266 13.39 3.41 -23.38
C GLY A 266 14.19 2.13 -23.62
N ARG A 267 15.31 1.92 -22.92
CA ARG A 267 16.08 0.66 -23.00
C ARG A 267 15.49 -0.39 -22.07
N TYR A 268 15.57 -1.66 -22.50
CA TYR A 268 15.19 -2.81 -21.67
C TYR A 268 16.15 -2.97 -20.49
N PHE A 269 15.60 -3.11 -19.29
CA PHE A 269 16.31 -3.15 -18.00
C PHE A 269 17.44 -4.19 -18.00
N TRP A 270 17.13 -5.42 -18.39
CA TRP A 270 18.10 -6.53 -18.40
C TRP A 270 19.17 -6.42 -19.49
N SER A 271 18.91 -5.65 -20.55
CA SER A 271 19.87 -5.40 -21.63
C SER A 271 20.97 -4.40 -21.25
N ILE A 272 20.74 -3.59 -20.21
CA ILE A 272 21.67 -2.58 -19.75
C ILE A 272 22.76 -3.29 -18.92
N PRO A 273 24.05 -3.06 -19.21
CA PRO A 273 25.16 -3.61 -18.43
C PRO A 273 25.24 -2.94 -17.04
N GLU A 274 25.79 -3.65 -16.05
CA GLU A 274 25.82 -3.18 -14.65
C GLU A 274 26.52 -1.83 -14.46
N GLU A 275 27.53 -1.54 -15.29
CA GLU A 275 28.34 -0.33 -15.19
C GLU A 275 27.58 0.95 -15.56
N GLU A 276 26.45 0.83 -16.28
CA GLU A 276 25.59 1.97 -16.63
C GLU A 276 24.60 2.33 -15.51
N PHE A 277 24.43 1.49 -14.46
CA PHE A 277 23.60 1.80 -13.30
C PHE A 277 24.37 2.66 -12.28
N THR A 278 24.56 3.92 -12.61
CA THR A 278 25.33 4.88 -11.80
C THR A 278 24.43 5.84 -11.00
N CYS A 279 24.94 6.33 -9.88
CA CYS A 279 24.33 7.43 -9.10
C CYS A 279 25.27 8.64 -9.06
N GLU A 280 24.70 9.83 -8.87
CA GLU A 280 25.43 11.09 -8.74
C GLU A 280 25.36 11.60 -7.29
N PRO A 281 26.50 11.89 -6.64
CA PRO A 281 26.50 12.40 -5.26
C PRO A 281 25.82 13.77 -5.17
N PRO A 282 25.30 14.13 -3.99
CA PRO A 282 24.57 15.36 -3.82
C PRO A 282 25.47 16.59 -4.03
N LEU A 283 24.93 17.62 -4.66
CA LEU A 283 25.55 18.92 -4.86
C LEU A 283 24.61 20.02 -4.38
N ILE A 284 25.02 20.75 -3.35
CA ILE A 284 24.27 21.91 -2.84
C ILE A 284 24.48 23.08 -3.81
N THR A 285 23.43 23.42 -4.58
CA THR A 285 23.47 24.45 -5.61
C THR A 285 23.09 25.83 -5.09
N ARG A 286 22.24 25.89 -4.06
CA ARG A 286 21.78 27.14 -3.45
C ARG A 286 21.55 26.95 -1.97
N HIS A 287 22.10 27.84 -1.16
CA HIS A 287 21.80 27.90 0.27
C HIS A 287 21.89 29.34 0.81
N THR A 288 21.21 29.58 1.92
CA THR A 288 21.38 30.81 2.70
C THR A 288 22.78 30.78 3.32
N HIS A 289 23.64 31.77 3.09
CA HIS A 289 24.99 31.77 3.71
C HIS A 289 24.97 32.42 5.10
N LYS A 290 24.29 33.56 5.21
CA LYS A 290 24.11 34.31 6.46
C LYS A 290 22.70 34.87 6.50
N LEU A 291 22.11 34.90 7.69
CA LEU A 291 20.78 35.46 7.91
C LEU A 291 20.74 36.21 9.24
N TRP A 292 20.24 37.44 9.22
CA TRP A 292 20.11 38.29 10.41
C TRP A 292 18.62 38.54 10.62
N VAL A 293 18.10 38.17 11.80
CA VAL A 293 16.66 38.22 12.09
C VAL A 293 16.45 38.79 13.47
N LEU A 294 15.45 39.66 13.61
CA LEU A 294 15.05 40.18 14.91
C LEU A 294 14.45 39.06 15.77
N GLU A 295 14.74 39.08 17.05
CA GLU A 295 14.12 38.17 18.01
C GLU A 295 12.58 38.27 17.94
N GLY A 296 11.92 37.11 17.93
CA GLY A 296 10.47 36.99 17.79
C GLY A 296 9.95 36.95 16.35
N GLN A 297 10.80 37.16 15.33
CA GLN A 297 10.41 37.07 13.93
C GLN A 297 10.64 35.65 13.35
N ARG A 298 10.10 35.42 12.15
CA ARG A 298 10.32 34.18 11.40
C ARG A 298 11.67 34.22 10.69
N ALA A 299 12.47 33.17 10.85
CA ALA A 299 13.68 32.93 10.06
C ALA A 299 13.45 31.78 9.06
N THR A 300 13.90 31.95 7.83
CA THR A 300 13.79 30.94 6.76
C THR A 300 15.16 30.63 6.18
N LEU A 301 15.66 29.43 6.44
CA LEU A 301 16.92 28.91 5.93
C LEU A 301 16.63 28.02 4.72
N LYS A 302 17.27 28.30 3.58
CA LYS A 302 17.10 27.53 2.35
C LYS A 302 18.33 26.69 2.11
N CYS A 303 18.14 25.43 1.72
CA CYS A 303 19.20 24.57 1.22
C CYS A 303 18.61 23.73 0.08
N ARG A 304 19.13 23.90 -1.13
CA ARG A 304 18.73 23.19 -2.34
C ARG A 304 19.89 22.37 -2.85
N ALA A 305 19.72 21.07 -2.86
CA ALA A 305 20.64 20.11 -3.45
C ALA A 305 20.08 19.52 -4.73
N ILE A 306 20.97 19.06 -5.60
CA ILE A 306 20.68 18.19 -6.74
C ILE A 306 21.54 16.93 -6.63
N GLY A 307 21.15 15.86 -7.30
CA GLY A 307 21.85 14.58 -7.32
C GLY A 307 20.93 13.51 -7.90
N ASP A 308 21.48 12.32 -8.14
CA ASP A 308 20.74 11.15 -8.57
C ASP A 308 21.09 9.98 -7.63
N PRO A 309 20.17 9.49 -6.78
CA PRO A 309 18.77 9.92 -6.62
C PRO A 309 18.65 11.34 -6.05
N GLU A 310 17.44 11.92 -6.13
CA GLU A 310 17.16 13.24 -5.55
C GLU A 310 17.51 13.26 -4.04
N PRO A 311 18.43 14.13 -3.60
CA PRO A 311 18.91 14.10 -2.22
C PRO A 311 17.88 14.55 -1.19
N VAL A 312 17.85 13.87 -0.05
CA VAL A 312 17.05 14.27 1.12
C VAL A 312 17.87 15.24 1.97
N VAL A 313 17.25 16.36 2.38
CA VAL A 313 17.91 17.41 3.17
C VAL A 313 17.49 17.33 4.63
N HIS A 314 18.48 17.24 5.51
CA HIS A 314 18.35 17.35 6.96
C HIS A 314 19.05 18.61 7.47
N TRP A 315 18.58 19.12 8.61
CA TRP A 315 19.16 20.29 9.26
C TRP A 315 19.70 19.92 10.63
N VAL A 316 20.88 20.42 10.94
CA VAL A 316 21.56 20.28 12.22
C VAL A 316 21.72 21.66 12.85
N SER A 317 21.34 21.77 14.12
CA SER A 317 21.43 22.99 14.91
C SER A 317 22.86 23.25 15.41
N PRO A 318 23.15 24.44 15.96
CA PRO A 318 24.50 24.79 16.46
C PRO A 318 25.01 23.91 17.61
N ASP A 319 24.12 23.16 18.27
CA ASP A 319 24.42 22.18 19.32
C ASP A 319 24.50 20.72 18.81
N ASP A 320 24.72 20.55 17.50
CA ASP A 320 24.87 19.26 16.81
C ASP A 320 23.67 18.32 16.93
N ARG A 321 22.45 18.87 16.96
CA ARG A 321 21.21 18.08 17.01
C ARG A 321 20.44 18.17 15.70
N ILE A 322 19.90 17.03 15.25
CA ILE A 322 18.99 16.99 14.11
C ILE A 322 17.70 17.74 14.47
N ILE A 323 17.33 18.69 13.62
CA ILE A 323 16.14 19.51 13.79
C ILE A 323 14.93 18.75 13.25
N ALA A 324 14.05 18.33 14.15
CA ALA A 324 12.75 17.76 13.82
C ALA A 324 11.66 18.84 13.75
N ASN A 325 10.52 18.48 13.17
CA ASN A 325 9.33 19.32 13.17
C ASN A 325 8.78 19.47 14.59
N SER A 326 8.52 20.71 15.00
CA SER A 326 8.00 21.07 16.32
C SER A 326 7.03 22.25 16.22
N SER A 327 6.55 22.75 17.36
CA SER A 327 5.75 23.99 17.40
C SER A 327 6.54 25.24 16.99
N ARG A 328 7.88 25.19 17.00
CA ARG A 328 8.77 26.31 16.64
C ARG A 328 9.48 26.12 15.30
N THR A 329 9.67 24.88 14.84
CA THR A 329 10.48 24.54 13.67
C THR A 329 9.70 23.73 12.66
N SER A 330 9.89 24.02 11.37
CA SER A 330 9.28 23.27 10.28
C SER A 330 10.29 23.06 9.16
N SER A 331 10.71 21.82 8.95
CA SER A 331 11.49 21.38 7.79
C SER A 331 10.56 20.91 6.67
N PHE A 332 10.92 21.25 5.44
CA PHE A 332 10.14 20.96 4.24
C PHE A 332 10.93 20.05 3.29
N SER A 333 10.21 19.27 2.48
CA SER A 333 10.81 18.38 1.46
C SER A 333 11.65 19.12 0.41
N ASN A 334 11.41 20.42 0.20
CA ASN A 334 12.23 21.26 -0.68
C ASN A 334 13.56 21.72 -0.04
N GLY A 335 13.89 21.22 1.15
CA GLY A 335 15.10 21.51 1.91
C GLY A 335 15.08 22.81 2.71
N THR A 336 13.94 23.50 2.78
CA THR A 336 13.77 24.72 3.60
C THR A 336 13.55 24.38 5.08
N LEU A 337 14.14 25.15 5.97
CA LEU A 337 13.86 25.15 7.41
C LEU A 337 13.30 26.51 7.83
N ASP A 338 12.09 26.51 8.37
CA ASP A 338 11.50 27.67 9.01
C ASP A 338 11.63 27.56 10.55
N ILE A 339 12.11 28.63 11.17
CA ILE A 339 12.00 28.88 12.61
C ILE A 339 10.92 29.95 12.77
N LEU A 340 9.75 29.55 13.28
CA LEU A 340 8.54 30.38 13.27
C LEU A 340 8.65 31.60 14.18
N VAL A 341 9.30 31.43 15.34
CA VAL A 341 9.53 32.47 16.35
C VAL A 341 10.95 32.33 16.88
N THR A 342 11.85 33.21 16.45
CA THR A 342 13.26 33.19 16.88
C THR A 342 13.42 33.65 18.33
N VAL A 343 14.40 33.08 19.04
CA VAL A 343 14.86 33.52 20.36
C VAL A 343 16.39 33.65 20.35
N ALA A 344 16.96 34.39 21.30
CA ALA A 344 18.41 34.59 21.38
C ALA A 344 19.26 33.28 21.39
N ARG A 345 18.69 32.15 21.84
CA ARG A 345 19.36 30.83 21.84
C ARG A 345 19.45 30.17 20.46
N ASP A 346 18.69 30.65 19.48
CA ASP A 346 18.75 30.17 18.10
C ASP A 346 19.94 30.79 17.33
N ASP A 347 20.72 31.69 17.95
CA ASP A 347 21.93 32.24 17.32
C ASP A 347 23.01 31.15 17.17
N GLY A 348 23.55 31.00 15.97
CA GLY A 348 24.65 30.07 15.71
C GLY A 348 24.75 29.61 14.27
N ALA A 349 25.62 28.63 14.04
CA ALA A 349 25.86 28.01 12.75
C ALA A 349 24.96 26.78 12.58
N TYR A 350 24.05 26.84 11.61
CA TYR A 350 23.20 25.72 11.23
C TYR A 350 23.82 24.99 10.05
N THR A 351 23.80 23.67 10.04
CA THR A 351 24.33 22.87 8.93
C THR A 351 23.18 22.20 8.20
N CYS A 352 23.08 22.42 6.88
CA CYS A 352 22.25 21.57 6.04
C CYS A 352 23.10 20.41 5.52
N ILE A 353 22.54 19.20 5.59
CA ILE A 353 23.16 17.96 5.14
C ILE A 353 22.23 17.38 4.09
N ALA A 354 22.68 17.31 2.83
CA ALA A 354 21.99 16.67 1.74
C ALA A 354 22.58 15.27 1.52
N ILE A 355 21.75 14.23 1.52
CA ILE A 355 22.18 12.83 1.47
C ILE A 355 21.45 12.09 0.36
N ASN A 356 22.16 11.25 -0.39
CA ASN A 356 21.57 10.25 -1.27
C ASN A 356 22.42 8.95 -1.27
N ALA A 357 22.04 7.97 -2.09
CA ALA A 357 22.74 6.68 -2.17
C ALA A 357 24.22 6.77 -2.62
N ALA A 358 24.64 7.87 -3.26
CA ALA A 358 26.02 8.08 -3.71
C ALA A 358 26.89 8.86 -2.72
N GLY A 359 26.32 9.51 -1.70
CA GLY A 359 27.08 10.21 -0.68
C GLY A 359 26.32 11.34 0.01
N GLU A 360 27.08 12.25 0.60
CA GLU A 360 26.56 13.41 1.33
C GLU A 360 27.27 14.72 0.94
N ALA A 361 26.55 15.84 1.08
CA ALA A 361 27.09 17.18 0.92
C ALA A 361 26.56 18.08 2.04
N THR A 362 27.41 18.98 2.53
CA THR A 362 27.05 19.86 3.64
C THR A 362 27.29 21.32 3.29
N ALA A 363 26.44 22.21 3.84
CA ALA A 363 26.65 23.64 3.78
C ALA A 363 26.21 24.29 5.10
N THR A 364 26.94 25.31 5.52
CA THR A 364 26.73 25.99 6.80
C THR A 364 26.03 27.33 6.59
N VAL A 365 25.17 27.70 7.53
CA VAL A 365 24.40 28.93 7.53
C VAL A 365 24.58 29.64 8.86
N ASP A 366 25.13 30.86 8.84
CA ASP A 366 25.25 31.67 10.05
C ASP A 366 23.94 32.41 10.32
N LEU A 367 23.19 32.00 11.34
CA LEU A 367 22.00 32.70 11.82
C LEU A 367 22.37 33.63 12.98
N LYS A 368 22.11 34.93 12.80
CA LYS A 368 22.28 35.94 13.84
C LYS A 368 20.95 36.50 14.30
N ILE A 369 20.71 36.40 15.62
CA ILE A 369 19.50 36.92 16.24
C ILE A 369 19.81 38.28 16.82
N ILE A 370 19.08 39.30 16.35
CA ILE A 370 19.20 40.67 16.86
C ILE A 370 18.20 40.84 18.00
N PRO A 371 18.65 40.98 19.26
CA PRO A 371 17.75 41.14 20.39
C PRO A 371 16.95 42.44 20.33
N LEU A 372 15.69 42.41 20.77
CA LEU A 372 14.78 43.55 20.71
C LEU A 372 15.31 44.80 21.48
N TYR A 373 16.12 44.61 22.53
CA TYR A 373 16.69 45.72 23.29
C TYR A 373 17.80 46.50 22.55
N LEU A 374 18.38 45.96 21.47
CA LEU A 374 19.31 46.71 20.63
C LEU A 374 18.57 47.67 19.69
N GLN A 375 17.31 47.38 19.37
CA GLN A 375 16.44 48.22 18.56
C GLN A 375 16.07 49.54 19.27
N SER A 376 15.94 49.51 20.59
CA SER A 376 15.71 50.72 21.40
C SER A 376 16.96 51.58 21.58
N ARG A 377 18.16 51.00 21.43
CA ARG A 377 19.44 51.71 21.63
C ARG A 377 20.04 52.30 20.35
N TYR A 378 19.80 51.71 19.18
CA TYR A 378 20.34 52.19 17.89
C TYR A 378 19.36 52.05 16.71
N PRO A 379 18.27 52.85 16.69
CA PRO A 379 17.22 52.73 15.67
C PRO A 379 17.69 53.07 14.23
N VAL A 380 18.73 53.89 14.07
CA VAL A 380 19.19 54.37 12.75
C VAL A 380 20.12 53.36 12.03
N PHE A 381 20.82 52.50 12.76
CA PHE A 381 21.74 51.50 12.17
C PHE A 381 21.02 50.28 11.60
N MET A 382 19.80 49.99 12.05
CA MET A 382 19.03 48.83 11.60
C MET A 382 18.18 49.05 10.33
N GLN A 383 18.14 50.27 9.77
CA GLN A 383 17.41 50.53 8.51
C GLN A 383 18.20 50.15 7.24
N ASN A 384 19.48 49.81 7.37
CA ASN A 384 20.41 49.56 6.26
C ASN A 384 20.98 48.12 6.21
N LEU A 385 20.38 47.17 6.95
CA LEU A 385 20.79 45.76 6.98
C LEU A 385 19.82 44.86 6.22
#